data_AF-A0A967YJR2-F1
#
_entry.id   AF-A0A967YJR2-F1
#
_cell.length_a   1.000
_cell.length_b   1.000
_cell.length_c   1.000
_cell.angle_alpha   90.00
_cell.angle_beta   90.00
_cell.angle_gamma   90.00
#
_symmetry.space_group_name_H-M   'P 1'
#
loop_
_entity.id
_entity.type
_entity.pdbx_description
1 polymer ?
#
loop_
_entity_poly.entity_id
_entity_poly.type
_entity_poly.pdbx_seq_one_letter_code
_entity_poly.pdbx_strand_id
1 'polypeptide(L)'
;IVADEPTTALDVSIQAQIITLLKSICKQRGAAVMLITHDMGVIAETCDRVAVMYAGRIAEIGPVHEVINHPAHPYTRGLMACIPDMTQERERLHQIDGAMPRLNAIPKGCAYNPRCERVFDRCYVDRPELMDAGATRAACWLQQGAAA
;
A
#
# COMPACT_ATOMS: atom_id res chain seq x y z
N ILE A 1 -12.74 -14.32 -7.16
CA ILE A 1 -13.63 -13.13 -7.11
C ILE A 1 -12.75 -11.90 -7.16
N VAL A 2 -13.05 -10.93 -8.03
CA VAL A 2 -12.41 -9.61 -8.03
C VAL A 2 -13.46 -8.62 -7.57
N ALA A 3 -13.17 -7.88 -6.51
CA ALA A 3 -14.10 -6.98 -5.87
C ALA A 3 -13.45 -5.60 -5.79
N ASP A 4 -13.96 -4.68 -6.62
CA ASP A 4 -13.45 -3.32 -6.76
C ASP A 4 -14.25 -2.36 -5.90
N GLU A 5 -13.60 -1.84 -4.85
CA GLU A 5 -14.19 -0.97 -3.84
C GLU A 5 -15.55 -1.46 -3.31
N PRO A 6 -15.68 -2.76 -2.94
CA PRO A 6 -16.96 -3.44 -2.73
C PRO A 6 -17.74 -2.94 -1.52
N THR A 7 -17.11 -2.15 -0.66
CA THR A 7 -17.67 -1.64 0.59
C THR A 7 -17.83 -0.12 0.57
N THR A 8 -17.62 0.51 -0.59
CA THR A 8 -17.89 1.95 -0.76
C THR A 8 -19.35 2.25 -0.44
N ALA A 9 -19.56 3.36 0.27
CA ALA A 9 -20.88 3.84 0.72
C ALA A 9 -21.60 2.93 1.75
N LEU A 10 -20.91 1.94 2.32
CA LEU A 10 -21.42 1.16 3.46
C LEU A 10 -20.87 1.72 4.77
N ASP A 11 -21.62 1.56 5.85
CA ASP A 11 -21.09 1.82 7.19
C ASP A 11 -20.09 0.73 7.60
N VAL A 12 -19.26 1.05 8.61
CA VAL A 12 -18.19 0.17 9.09
C VAL A 12 -18.70 -1.20 9.53
N SER A 13 -19.91 -1.29 10.11
CA SER A 13 -20.46 -2.55 10.60
C SER A 13 -20.91 -3.47 9.45
N ILE A 14 -21.54 -2.91 8.42
CA ILE A 14 -21.97 -3.65 7.23
C ILE A 14 -20.76 -4.03 6.37
N GLN A 15 -19.76 -3.15 6.25
CA GLN A 15 -18.49 -3.46 5.60
C GLN A 15 -17.86 -4.74 6.16
N ALA A 16 -17.72 -4.85 7.49
CA ALA A 16 -17.17 -6.03 8.14
C ALA A 16 -18.00 -7.31 7.86
N GLN A 17 -19.33 -7.20 7.84
CA GLN A 17 -20.22 -8.32 7.52
C GLN A 17 -20.06 -8.80 6.07
N ILE A 18 -20.01 -7.87 5.10
CA ILE A 18 -19.84 -8.19 3.69
C ILE A 18 -18.48 -8.87 3.45
N ILE A 19 -17.41 -8.37 4.05
CA ILE A 19 -16.09 -8.97 3.85
C ILE A 19 -16.01 -10.35 4.50
N THR A 20 -16.57 -10.51 5.70
CA THR A 20 -16.65 -11.82 6.37
C THR A 20 -17.42 -12.84 5.53
N LEU A 21 -18.54 -12.41 4.95
CA LEU A 21 -19.33 -13.23 4.03
C LEU A 21 -18.50 -13.65 2.81
N LEU A 22 -17.84 -12.70 2.14
CA LEU A 22 -16.98 -12.98 0.99
C LEU A 22 -15.87 -13.99 1.33
N LYS A 23 -15.19 -13.83 2.48
CA LYS A 23 -14.15 -14.76 2.94
C LYS A 23 -14.71 -16.16 3.16
N SER A 24 -15.88 -16.28 3.80
CA SER A 24 -16.52 -17.58 4.04
C SER A 24 -16.90 -18.30 2.74
N ILE A 25 -17.48 -17.59 1.78
CA ILE A 25 -17.86 -18.14 0.47
C ILE A 25 -16.62 -18.61 -0.29
N CYS A 26 -15.57 -17.79 -0.31
CA CYS A 26 -14.31 -18.13 -0.97
C CYS A 26 -13.67 -19.38 -0.35
N LYS A 27 -13.64 -19.46 0.99
CA LYS A 27 -13.12 -20.61 1.73
C LYS A 27 -13.90 -21.89 1.42
N GLN A 28 -15.24 -21.84 1.41
CA GLN A 28 -16.08 -23.00 1.10
C GLN A 28 -15.90 -23.49 -0.34
N ARG A 29 -15.62 -22.59 -1.28
CA ARG A 29 -15.47 -22.91 -2.70
C ARG A 29 -14.03 -23.15 -3.15
N GLY A 30 -13.05 -23.04 -2.24
CA GLY A 30 -11.63 -23.11 -2.59
C GLY A 30 -11.20 -22.00 -3.58
N ALA A 31 -11.87 -20.85 -3.54
CA ALA A 31 -11.63 -19.74 -4.46
C ALA A 31 -10.80 -18.63 -3.79
N ALA A 32 -10.05 -17.89 -4.59
CA ALA A 32 -9.36 -16.67 -4.15
C ALA A 32 -10.26 -15.44 -4.28
N VAL A 33 -10.06 -14.45 -3.41
CA VAL A 33 -10.64 -13.11 -3.51
C VAL A 33 -9.52 -12.08 -3.64
N MET A 34 -9.69 -11.15 -4.58
CA MET A 34 -8.85 -9.96 -4.73
C MET A 34 -9.71 -8.73 -4.43
N LEU A 35 -9.36 -8.02 -3.36
CA LEU A 35 -9.99 -6.78 -2.95
C LEU A 35 -9.17 -5.60 -3.47
N ILE A 36 -9.82 -4.63 -4.10
CA ILE A 36 -9.24 -3.34 -4.46
C ILE A 36 -9.91 -2.32 -3.56
N THR A 37 -9.13 -1.67 -2.70
CA THR A 37 -9.64 -0.61 -1.84
C THR A 37 -8.54 0.36 -1.43
N HIS A 38 -8.93 1.58 -1.09
CA HIS A 38 -8.08 2.58 -0.47
C HIS A 38 -8.04 2.49 1.07
N ASP A 39 -8.89 1.67 1.70
CA ASP A 39 -8.94 1.53 3.16
C ASP A 39 -7.94 0.48 3.66
N MET A 40 -6.87 0.93 4.32
CA MET A 40 -5.86 0.04 4.89
C MET A 40 -6.36 -0.73 6.11
N GLY A 41 -7.34 -0.22 6.86
CA GLY A 41 -7.93 -0.91 8.01
C GLY A 41 -8.65 -2.18 7.56
N VAL A 42 -9.41 -2.09 6.47
CA VAL A 42 -10.02 -3.25 5.81
C VAL A 42 -8.97 -4.27 5.42
N ILE A 43 -7.90 -3.83 4.76
CA ILE A 43 -6.83 -4.71 4.29
C ILE A 43 -6.17 -5.43 5.47
N ALA A 44 -5.89 -4.71 6.56
CA ALA A 44 -5.25 -5.23 7.77
C ALA A 44 -6.02 -6.39 8.41
N GLU A 45 -7.35 -6.30 8.43
CA GLU A 45 -8.21 -7.31 9.05
C GLU A 45 -8.49 -8.51 8.11
N THR A 46 -8.46 -8.29 6.79
CA THR A 46 -9.16 -9.20 5.87
C THR A 46 -8.26 -9.91 4.88
N CYS A 47 -7.10 -9.35 4.53
CA CYS A 47 -6.23 -9.89 3.49
C CYS A 47 -5.03 -10.67 4.04
N ASP A 48 -4.58 -11.70 3.31
CA ASP A 48 -3.33 -12.41 3.63
C ASP A 48 -2.10 -11.66 3.08
N ARG A 49 -2.26 -11.02 1.91
CA ARG A 49 -1.23 -10.25 1.20
C ARG A 49 -1.82 -8.95 0.65
N VAL A 50 -0.98 -7.92 0.52
CA VAL A 50 -1.36 -6.62 -0.04
C VAL A 50 -0.34 -6.17 -1.08
N ALA A 51 -0.83 -5.52 -2.14
CA ALA A 51 -0.04 -4.78 -3.11
C ALA A 51 -0.42 -3.30 -3.04
N VAL A 52 0.51 -2.46 -2.62
CA VAL A 52 0.35 -1.00 -2.58
C VAL A 52 0.74 -0.43 -3.93
N MET A 53 -0.14 0.38 -4.51
CA MET A 53 0.07 0.97 -5.83
C MET A 53 0.27 2.48 -5.75
N TYR A 54 1.15 3.01 -6.60
CA TYR A 54 1.36 4.43 -6.79
C TYR A 54 1.52 4.75 -8.27
N ALA A 55 0.77 5.74 -8.77
CA ALA A 55 0.80 6.17 -10.17
C ALA A 55 0.70 5.01 -11.18
N GLY A 56 -0.23 4.08 -10.92
CA GLY A 56 -0.51 2.92 -11.78
C GLY A 56 0.51 1.79 -11.70
N ARG A 57 1.39 1.76 -10.69
CA ARG A 57 2.42 0.72 -10.53
C ARG A 57 2.46 0.20 -9.10
N ILE A 58 2.88 -1.04 -8.92
CA ILE A 58 3.13 -1.60 -7.59
C ILE A 58 4.36 -0.91 -6.99
N ALA A 59 4.15 -0.21 -5.88
CA ALA A 59 5.22 0.37 -5.06
C ALA A 59 5.77 -0.68 -4.09
N GLU A 60 4.90 -1.52 -3.52
CA GLU A 60 5.28 -2.56 -2.56
C GLU A 60 4.26 -3.71 -2.56
N ILE A 61 4.71 -4.95 -2.34
CA ILE A 61 3.85 -6.13 -2.21
C ILE A 61 4.44 -7.13 -1.22
N GLY A 62 3.60 -7.73 -0.37
CA GLY A 62 4.06 -8.69 0.63
C GLY A 62 2.93 -9.23 1.50
N PRO A 63 3.25 -10.02 2.54
CA PRO A 63 2.31 -10.34 3.62
C PRO A 63 1.78 -9.05 4.25
N VAL A 64 0.47 -8.99 4.56
CA VAL A 64 -0.17 -7.78 5.10
C VAL A 64 0.53 -7.27 6.36
N HIS A 65 0.84 -8.19 7.28
CA HIS A 65 1.54 -7.86 8.52
C HIS A 65 2.87 -7.11 8.28
N GLU A 66 3.67 -7.57 7.31
CA GLU A 66 4.97 -6.98 7.01
C GLU A 66 4.84 -5.63 6.31
N VAL A 67 3.92 -5.51 5.36
CA VAL A 67 3.70 -4.24 4.64
C VAL A 67 3.17 -3.16 5.57
N ILE A 68 2.34 -3.51 6.56
CA ILE A 68 1.78 -2.55 7.52
C ILE A 68 2.79 -2.17 8.60
N ASN A 69 3.47 -3.15 9.21
CA ASN A 69 4.32 -2.90 10.38
C ASN A 69 5.77 -2.58 10.01
N HIS A 70 6.27 -3.10 8.88
CA HIS A 70 7.64 -2.93 8.41
C HIS A 70 7.70 -2.50 6.93
N PRO A 71 7.03 -1.40 6.53
CA PRO A 71 6.96 -0.98 5.14
C PRO A 71 8.35 -0.63 4.58
N ALA A 72 8.70 -1.25 3.46
CA ALA A 72 9.99 -1.06 2.79
C ALA A 72 10.01 0.16 1.87
N HIS A 73 8.87 0.54 1.27
CA HIS A 73 8.79 1.67 0.38
C HIS A 73 8.41 2.97 1.13
N PRO A 74 9.11 4.11 0.93
CA PRO A 74 8.81 5.37 1.64
C PRO A 74 7.36 5.85 1.51
N TYR A 75 6.73 5.62 0.35
CA TYR A 75 5.30 5.86 0.16
C TYR A 75 4.42 5.02 1.10
N THR A 76 4.62 3.71 1.17
CA THR A 76 3.87 2.81 2.07
C THR A 76 4.06 3.24 3.53
N ARG A 77 5.29 3.58 3.92
CA ARG A 77 5.59 4.12 5.24
C ARG A 77 4.81 5.39 5.54
N GLY A 78 4.75 6.31 4.57
CA GLY A 78 3.94 7.52 4.67
C GLY A 78 2.44 7.22 4.83
N LEU A 79 1.91 6.23 4.09
CA LEU A 79 0.52 5.81 4.22
C LEU A 79 0.22 5.31 5.64
N MET A 80 1.10 4.47 6.20
CA MET A 80 0.93 3.94 7.56
C MET A 80 1.02 5.07 8.60
N ALA A 81 1.94 6.02 8.40
CA ALA A 81 2.09 7.16 9.30
C ALA A 81 0.86 8.11 9.29
N CYS A 82 0.10 8.13 8.18
CA CYS A 82 -1.16 8.89 8.07
C CYS A 82 -2.33 8.25 8.82
N ILE A 83 -2.22 7.00 9.27
CA ILE A 83 -3.26 6.34 10.07
C ILE A 83 -3.14 6.88 11.51
N PRO A 84 -4.16 7.55 12.05
CA PRO A 84 -4.11 8.13 13.38
C PRO A 84 -4.00 7.05 14.46
N ASP A 85 -3.10 7.27 15.41
CA ASP A 85 -3.05 6.48 16.63
C ASP A 85 -4.13 6.97 17.60
N MET A 86 -5.07 6.10 17.97
CA MET A 86 -6.17 6.43 18.87
C MET A 86 -5.73 6.63 20.33
N THR A 87 -4.49 6.25 20.66
CA THR A 87 -3.91 6.37 22.01
C THR A 87 -3.12 7.65 22.21
N GLN A 88 -2.78 8.37 21.14
CA GLN A 88 -1.97 9.59 21.20
C GLN A 88 -2.77 10.78 20.69
N GLU A 89 -3.05 11.75 21.56
CA GLU A 89 -3.53 13.06 21.09
C GLU A 89 -2.39 13.78 20.37
N ARG A 90 -2.55 13.96 19.06
CA ARG A 90 -1.65 14.77 18.24
C ARG A 90 -2.40 16.00 17.73
N GLU A 91 -1.84 17.18 17.95
CA GLU A 91 -2.39 18.44 17.41
C GLU A 91 -2.43 18.46 15.87
N ARG A 92 -1.55 17.69 15.22
CA ARG A 92 -1.48 17.57 13.75
C ARG A 92 -1.29 16.13 13.32
N LEU A 93 -2.14 15.70 12.39
CA LEU A 93 -2.01 14.40 11.72
C LEU A 93 -0.87 14.45 10.70
N HIS A 94 -0.14 13.33 10.59
CA HIS A 94 0.85 13.17 9.54
C HIS A 94 0.16 13.22 8.18
N GLN A 95 0.74 13.95 7.23
CA GLN A 95 0.29 14.01 5.84
C GLN A 95 1.48 13.77 4.92
N ILE A 96 1.25 13.13 3.77
CA ILE A 96 2.28 13.01 2.74
C ILE A 96 2.25 14.27 1.89
N ASP A 97 3.27 15.11 2.03
CA ASP A 97 3.35 16.38 1.32
C ASP A 97 3.33 16.24 -0.21
N GLY A 98 2.91 17.31 -0.88
CA GLY A 98 2.82 17.40 -2.33
C GLY A 98 1.60 16.72 -2.95
N ALA A 99 1.42 16.90 -4.25
CA ALA A 99 0.30 16.35 -5.00
C ALA A 99 0.69 15.08 -5.77
N MET A 100 -0.27 14.17 -5.99
CA MET A 100 -0.05 13.03 -6.87
C MET A 100 0.28 13.52 -8.30
N PRO A 101 1.30 12.95 -8.97
CA PRO A 101 1.61 13.31 -10.34
C PRO A 101 0.43 12.97 -11.24
N ARG A 102 0.16 13.83 -12.22
CA ARG A 102 -0.83 13.52 -13.26
C ARG A 102 -0.35 12.32 -14.07
N LEU A 103 -1.25 11.42 -14.45
CA LEU A 103 -0.90 10.21 -15.19
C LEU A 103 -0.26 10.49 -16.56
N ASN A 104 -0.54 11.66 -17.15
CA ASN A 104 0.08 12.11 -18.39
C ASN A 104 1.43 12.86 -18.18
N ALA A 105 1.85 13.04 -16.94
CA ALA A 105 3.06 13.79 -16.56
C ALA A 105 3.76 13.11 -15.36
N ILE A 106 3.93 11.78 -15.44
CA ILE A 106 4.68 11.03 -14.43
C ILE A 106 6.16 11.44 -14.53
N PRO A 107 6.82 11.80 -13.41
CA PRO A 107 8.22 12.21 -13.42
C PRO A 107 9.12 11.08 -13.92
N LYS A 108 10.25 11.46 -14.52
CA LYS A 108 11.29 10.51 -14.92
C LYS A 108 11.85 9.80 -13.67
N GLY A 109 12.27 8.55 -13.83
CA GLY A 109 12.79 7.71 -12.76
C GLY A 109 11.69 7.13 -11.87
N CYS A 110 11.87 7.16 -10.55
CA CYS A 110 10.88 6.75 -9.56
C CYS A 110 9.69 7.71 -9.54
N ALA A 111 8.47 7.20 -9.74
CA ALA A 111 7.26 8.03 -9.79
C ALA A 111 7.00 8.82 -8.48
N TYR A 112 7.53 8.34 -7.35
CA TYR A 112 7.39 8.96 -6.03
C TYR A 112 8.51 9.97 -5.72
N ASN A 113 9.52 10.15 -6.60
CA ASN A 113 10.66 11.02 -6.32
C ASN A 113 10.33 12.47 -5.90
N PRO A 114 9.24 13.12 -6.38
CA PRO A 114 8.96 14.50 -5.98
C PRO A 114 8.43 14.64 -4.54
N ARG A 115 7.97 13.54 -3.95
CA ARG A 115 7.33 13.49 -2.61
C ARG A 115 8.11 12.62 -1.63
N CYS A 116 9.21 12.01 -2.07
CA CYS A 116 9.99 11.08 -1.27
C CYS A 116 11.02 11.83 -0.43
N GLU A 117 10.92 11.73 0.90
CA GLU A 117 11.89 12.29 1.85
C GLU A 117 13.29 11.64 1.76
N ARG A 118 13.38 10.47 1.13
CA ARG A 118 14.61 9.67 0.97
C ARG A 118 15.09 9.60 -0.49
N VAL A 119 14.74 10.62 -1.28
CA VAL A 119 15.14 10.71 -2.69
C VAL A 119 16.64 10.97 -2.82
N PHE A 120 17.25 10.42 -3.87
CA PHE A 120 18.65 10.63 -4.24
C PHE A 120 18.81 10.54 -5.76
N ASP A 121 19.99 10.86 -6.29
CA ASP A 121 20.24 11.09 -7.73
C ASP A 121 19.64 10.03 -8.66
N ARG A 122 19.82 8.74 -8.33
CA ARG A 122 19.32 7.64 -9.17
C ARG A 122 17.79 7.66 -9.31
N CYS A 123 17.07 8.09 -8.27
CA CYS A 123 15.60 8.15 -8.26
C CYS A 123 15.03 9.12 -9.31
N TYR A 124 15.80 10.09 -9.78
CA TYR A 124 15.36 11.05 -10.80
C TYR A 124 15.59 10.55 -12.23
N VAL A 125 16.46 9.54 -12.40
CA VAL A 125 16.91 9.08 -13.71
C VAL A 125 16.32 7.72 -14.04
N ASP A 126 16.49 6.75 -13.13
CA ASP A 126 16.12 5.36 -13.34
C ASP A 126 14.89 5.00 -12.53
N ARG A 127 14.01 4.21 -13.15
CA ARG A 127 12.84 3.66 -12.47
C ARG A 127 13.24 2.38 -11.74
N PRO A 128 13.00 2.26 -10.43
CA PRO A 128 13.19 0.99 -9.74
C PRO A 128 12.18 -0.04 -10.24
N GLU A 129 12.66 -1.27 -10.46
CA GLU A 129 11.79 -2.44 -10.57
C GLU A 129 11.49 -3.01 -9.19
N LEU A 130 10.51 -3.91 -9.13
CA LEU A 130 10.13 -4.57 -7.90
C LEU A 130 11.24 -5.54 -7.45
N MET A 131 11.97 -5.18 -6.40
CA MET A 131 13.09 -5.97 -5.86
C MET A 131 12.79 -6.49 -4.44
N ASP A 132 13.54 -7.50 -4.01
CA ASP A 132 13.39 -8.07 -2.67
C ASP A 132 13.78 -7.05 -1.60
N ALA A 133 12.99 -6.99 -0.54
CA ALA A 133 13.10 -6.03 0.56
C ALA A 133 12.85 -6.75 1.90
N GLY A 134 13.51 -7.89 2.10
CA GLY A 134 13.26 -8.80 3.22
C GLY A 134 12.01 -9.64 2.98
N ALA A 135 11.01 -9.52 3.86
CA ALA A 135 9.77 -10.28 3.76
C ALA A 135 8.77 -9.74 2.71
N THR A 136 9.04 -8.56 2.14
CA THR A 136 8.25 -7.93 1.08
C THR A 136 9.09 -7.71 -0.17
N ARG A 137 8.45 -7.25 -1.25
CA ARG A 137 9.13 -6.73 -2.43
C ARG A 137 8.71 -5.28 -2.66
N ALA A 138 9.67 -4.40 -2.95
CA ALA A 138 9.42 -2.97 -3.14
C ALA A 138 10.10 -2.45 -4.39
N ALA A 139 9.42 -1.53 -5.10
CA ALA A 139 9.99 -0.81 -6.22
C ALA A 139 10.73 0.43 -5.71
N CYS A 140 11.85 0.22 -4.99
CA CYS A 140 12.62 1.31 -4.38
C CYS A 140 14.12 1.04 -4.39
N TRP A 141 14.93 2.01 -4.85
CA TRP A 141 16.38 1.88 -4.88
C TRP A 141 17.06 1.77 -3.50
N LEU A 142 16.35 2.13 -2.42
CA LEU A 142 16.83 1.94 -1.05
C LEU A 142 16.99 0.46 -0.68
N GLN A 143 16.36 -0.45 -1.43
CA GLN A 143 16.40 -1.90 -1.21
C GLN A 143 17.45 -2.59 -2.10
N GLN A 144 18.18 -1.82 -2.91
CA GLN A 144 19.20 -2.38 -3.78
C GLN A 144 20.37 -2.91 -2.94
N GLY A 145 20.57 -4.22 -2.96
CA GLY A 145 21.58 -4.91 -2.13
C GLY A 145 21.03 -5.56 -0.86
N ALA A 146 19.70 -5.50 -0.64
CA ALA A 146 19.03 -6.24 0.45
C ALA A 146 18.85 -7.75 0.17
N ALA A 147 19.36 -8.24 -0.97
CA ALA A 147 19.41 -9.67 -1.26
C ALA A 147 20.49 -10.33 -0.40
N ALA A 148 20.07 -10.95 0.71
CA ALA A 148 20.85 -11.88 1.51
C ALA A 148 20.18 -13.26 1.47
#